data_AF-A0A7Y2NHB0-F1
#
_entry.id   AF-A0A7Y2NHB0-F1
#
_cell.length_a   1.000
_cell.length_b   1.000
_cell.length_c   1.000
_cell.angle_alpha   90.00
_cell.angle_beta   90.00
_cell.angle_gamma   90.00
#
_symmetry.space_group_name_H-M   'P 1'
#
loop_
_entity.id
_entity.type
_entity.pdbx_description
1 polymer ?
#
loop_
_entity_poly.entity_id
_entity_poly.type
_entity_poly.pdbx_seq_one_letter_code
_entity_poly.pdbx_strand_id
1 'polypeptide(L)'
;MRILSAAALAVVLSMGAALAEGASALRALDTAFDSRGWEGVGRLELGRTGFCTGALIEPDVVLTAAHCLFDPDTRERIKDNEIEFLAGWRNGRAAAYRNVVRSVIHPGYVYLGPEGADYVAEDVALLALNQPIQTNSVKPFRTDRRPLKGDEVGVVSYARDRASRPSLQEVCHVLGRPMGSLVLSCDVDFGSSGAPIFVMSEGEPRIVSVVSAKAEIRGREVSLGSGLDGSLLQLRTLLEAEEPVRATSGPRVRRLDIQSRRTSGGATYHRP
;
A
#
# COMPACT_ATOMS: atom_id res chain seq x y z
N MET A 1 -78.59 -20.64 18.03
CA MET A 1 -78.07 -19.34 18.53
C MET A 1 -76.58 -19.54 18.79
N ARG A 2 -75.75 -19.50 17.74
CA ARG A 2 -74.91 -18.35 17.30
C ARG A 2 -73.85 -17.96 18.36
N ILE A 3 -72.57 -17.93 17.91
CA ILE A 3 -71.46 -17.02 18.32
C ILE A 3 -70.55 -17.61 19.43
N LEU A 4 -69.22 -17.71 19.38
CA LEU A 4 -68.17 -17.26 18.45
C LEU A 4 -66.91 -18.14 18.63
N SER A 5 -66.22 -18.38 17.52
CA SER A 5 -64.88 -18.99 17.44
C SER A 5 -63.81 -18.07 18.03
N ALA A 6 -62.89 -18.59 18.83
CA ALA A 6 -61.63 -17.92 19.17
C ALA A 6 -60.46 -18.85 18.82
N ALA A 7 -60.09 -18.85 17.53
CA ALA A 7 -58.86 -19.46 17.07
C ALA A 7 -57.70 -18.55 17.47
N ALA A 8 -56.93 -18.97 18.47
CA ALA A 8 -55.69 -18.32 18.87
C ALA A 8 -54.64 -18.56 17.77
N LEU A 9 -54.53 -17.60 16.84
CA LEU A 9 -53.48 -17.57 15.84
C LEU A 9 -52.18 -17.17 16.54
N ALA A 10 -51.37 -18.17 16.90
CA ALA A 10 -50.01 -17.96 17.37
C ALA A 10 -49.18 -17.38 16.21
N VAL A 11 -49.06 -16.05 16.18
CA VAL A 11 -48.10 -15.36 15.33
C VAL A 11 -46.72 -15.67 15.89
N VAL A 12 -46.05 -16.65 15.29
CA VAL A 12 -44.62 -16.86 15.48
C VAL A 12 -43.93 -15.65 14.86
N LEU A 13 -43.58 -14.66 15.69
CA LEU A 13 -42.61 -13.64 15.30
C LEU A 13 -41.30 -14.38 15.04
N SER A 14 -41.01 -14.62 13.76
CA SER A 14 -39.67 -14.87 13.29
C SER A 14 -38.81 -13.69 13.70
N MET A 15 -38.06 -13.84 14.80
CA MET A 15 -36.91 -13.00 15.11
C MET A 15 -35.95 -13.17 13.93
N GLY A 16 -36.05 -12.26 12.96
CA GLY A 16 -34.97 -12.05 12.02
C GLY A 16 -33.75 -11.74 12.86
N ALA A 17 -32.76 -12.62 12.81
CA ALA A 17 -31.42 -12.26 13.23
C ALA A 17 -31.08 -11.01 12.41
N ALA A 18 -31.02 -9.86 13.07
CA ALA A 18 -30.36 -8.71 12.50
C ALA A 18 -28.95 -9.21 12.19
N LEU A 19 -28.65 -9.39 10.90
CA LEU A 19 -27.29 -9.50 10.45
C LEU A 19 -26.64 -8.23 10.98
N ALA A 20 -25.80 -8.36 12.00
CA ALA A 20 -24.87 -7.30 12.31
C ALA A 20 -24.13 -7.06 10.99
N GLU A 21 -24.28 -5.87 10.41
CA GLU A 21 -23.38 -5.35 9.37
C GLU A 21 -22.00 -5.23 10.02
N GLY A 22 -21.37 -6.38 10.23
CA GLY A 22 -20.12 -6.57 10.93
C GLY A 22 -19.00 -6.60 9.92
N ALA A 23 -17.89 -5.94 10.24
CA ALA A 23 -16.68 -6.12 9.47
C ALA A 23 -16.30 -7.62 9.44
N SER A 24 -15.81 -8.10 8.29
CA SER A 24 -15.32 -9.46 8.16
C SER A 24 -14.12 -9.68 9.08
N ALA A 25 -13.87 -10.94 9.44
CA ALA A 25 -12.63 -11.30 10.12
C ALA A 25 -11.40 -11.05 9.22
N LEU A 26 -10.24 -10.91 9.85
CA LEU A 26 -8.95 -10.91 9.16
C LEU A 26 -8.65 -12.33 8.64
N ARG A 27 -8.37 -12.42 7.34
CA ARG A 27 -7.93 -13.66 6.69
C ARG A 27 -6.46 -13.57 6.35
N ALA A 28 -5.65 -14.45 6.93
CA ALA A 28 -4.23 -14.54 6.60
C ALA A 28 -4.03 -14.96 5.13
N LEU A 29 -3.05 -14.35 4.46
CA LEU A 29 -2.68 -14.71 3.09
C LEU A 29 -1.41 -15.58 3.14
N ASP A 30 -1.56 -16.86 3.43
CA ASP A 30 -0.46 -17.79 3.77
C ASP A 30 0.27 -18.40 2.59
N THR A 31 -0.45 -18.58 1.48
CA THR A 31 0.08 -19.23 0.29
C THR A 31 0.10 -18.28 -0.89
N ALA A 32 0.85 -18.63 -1.94
CA ALA A 32 0.86 -17.88 -3.19
C ALA A 32 -0.54 -17.83 -3.84
N PHE A 33 -1.39 -18.81 -3.54
CA PHE A 33 -2.77 -18.82 -3.99
C PHE A 33 -3.60 -17.77 -3.24
N ASP A 34 -3.48 -17.71 -1.91
CA ASP A 34 -4.24 -16.75 -1.09
C ASP A 34 -3.87 -15.30 -1.39
N SER A 35 -2.58 -15.05 -1.67
CA SER A 35 -2.07 -13.70 -1.98
C SER A 35 -2.38 -13.24 -3.41
N ARG A 36 -3.00 -14.07 -4.26
CA ARG A 36 -3.24 -13.75 -5.66
C ARG A 36 -4.07 -12.48 -5.81
N GLY A 37 -3.53 -11.50 -6.54
CA GLY A 37 -4.14 -10.19 -6.73
C GLY A 37 -3.76 -9.15 -5.68
N TRP A 38 -3.00 -9.55 -4.64
CA TRP A 38 -2.60 -8.69 -3.52
C TRP A 38 -1.09 -8.50 -3.42
N GLU A 39 -0.30 -9.08 -4.34
CA GLU A 39 1.17 -9.07 -4.28
C GLU A 39 1.79 -7.68 -4.48
N GLY A 40 1.02 -6.71 -4.99
CA GLY A 40 1.41 -5.30 -5.01
C GLY A 40 1.47 -4.66 -3.61
N VAL A 41 0.88 -5.29 -2.60
CA VAL A 41 0.97 -4.85 -1.20
C VAL A 41 2.22 -5.45 -0.58
N GLY A 42 3.02 -4.61 0.05
CA GLY A 42 4.31 -4.99 0.60
C GLY A 42 4.58 -4.39 1.97
N ARG A 43 5.58 -4.97 2.64
CA ARG A 43 6.09 -4.46 3.90
C ARG A 43 7.19 -3.44 3.61
N LEU A 44 7.15 -2.31 4.30
CA LEU A 44 8.21 -1.30 4.27
C LEU A 44 9.09 -1.51 5.49
N GLU A 45 10.36 -1.85 5.28
CA GLU A 45 11.37 -1.82 6.33
C GLU A 45 11.87 -0.39 6.48
N LEU A 46 11.87 0.14 7.70
CA LEU A 46 12.19 1.53 8.02
C LEU A 46 13.48 1.60 8.83
N GLY A 47 14.56 1.03 8.29
CA GLY A 47 15.85 0.93 8.97
C GLY A 47 15.74 0.25 10.34
N ARG A 48 16.06 1.00 11.41
CA ARG A 48 16.00 0.50 12.80
C ARG A 48 14.71 0.86 13.52
N THR A 49 13.84 1.65 12.89
CA THR A 49 12.64 2.23 13.49
C THR A 49 11.48 1.24 13.55
N GLY A 50 11.40 0.34 12.57
CA GLY A 50 10.34 -0.66 12.51
C GLY A 50 9.87 -0.91 11.08
N PHE A 51 8.57 -1.11 10.92
CA PHE A 51 7.99 -1.34 9.60
C PHE A 51 6.60 -0.73 9.44
N CYS A 52 6.26 -0.45 8.20
CA CYS A 52 4.93 -0.06 7.75
C CYS A 52 4.44 -1.01 6.65
N THR A 53 3.24 -0.73 6.14
CA THR A 53 2.73 -1.30 4.91
C THR A 53 2.82 -0.25 3.78
N GLY A 54 2.99 -0.71 2.55
CA GLY A 54 2.88 0.12 1.35
C GLY A 54 2.25 -0.65 0.19
N ALA A 55 1.83 0.08 -0.84
CA ALA A 55 1.23 -0.50 -2.03
C ALA A 55 1.84 0.06 -3.31
N LEU A 56 2.21 -0.83 -4.23
CA LEU A 56 2.69 -0.46 -5.55
C LEU A 56 1.55 0.18 -6.36
N ILE A 57 1.71 1.41 -6.85
CA ILE A 57 0.72 2.11 -7.69
C ILE A 57 1.23 2.40 -9.11
N GLU A 58 2.56 2.34 -9.31
CA GLU A 58 3.23 2.31 -10.60
C GLU A 58 4.42 1.33 -10.49
N PRO A 59 5.05 0.86 -11.60
CA PRO A 59 6.11 -0.15 -11.52
C PRO A 59 7.25 0.18 -10.55
N ASP A 60 7.52 1.45 -10.32
CA ASP A 60 8.57 1.98 -9.45
C ASP A 60 8.05 3.01 -8.42
N VAL A 61 6.75 3.11 -8.19
CA VAL A 61 6.15 4.04 -7.22
C VAL A 61 5.30 3.30 -6.20
N VAL A 62 5.61 3.50 -4.91
CA VAL A 62 4.88 2.95 -3.77
C VAL A 62 4.13 4.07 -3.05
N LEU A 63 2.85 3.82 -2.77
CA LEU A 63 1.98 4.62 -1.93
C LEU A 63 2.05 4.14 -0.48
N THR A 64 2.17 5.06 0.47
CA THR A 64 2.16 4.78 1.91
C THR A 64 1.71 6.02 2.71
N ALA A 65 1.77 5.94 4.04
CA ALA A 65 1.51 7.06 4.95
C ALA A 65 2.78 7.91 5.14
N ALA A 66 2.62 9.22 5.33
CA ALA A 66 3.73 10.14 5.52
C ALA A 66 4.42 9.94 6.88
N HIS A 67 3.66 9.62 7.93
CA HIS A 67 4.22 9.37 9.26
C HIS A 67 5.20 8.18 9.29
N CYS A 68 5.10 7.23 8.35
CA CYS A 68 6.03 6.12 8.22
C CYS A 68 7.46 6.58 7.88
N LEU A 69 7.64 7.81 7.42
CA LEU A 69 8.94 8.35 7.03
C LEU A 69 9.64 9.11 8.18
N PHE A 70 9.12 9.00 9.39
CA PHE A 70 9.67 9.65 10.57
C PHE A 70 9.91 8.63 11.68
N ASP A 71 11.00 8.85 12.41
CA ASP A 71 11.29 8.09 13.63
C ASP A 71 10.41 8.60 14.79
N PRO A 72 9.66 7.74 15.49
CA PRO A 72 8.73 8.18 16.52
C PRO A 72 9.41 8.67 17.80
N ASP A 73 10.66 8.26 18.04
CA ASP A 73 11.42 8.65 19.22
C ASP A 73 12.14 9.99 18.97
N THR A 74 12.82 10.13 17.83
CA THR A 74 13.61 11.35 17.52
C THR A 74 12.81 12.41 16.76
N ARG A 75 11.69 12.02 16.12
CA ARG A 75 10.89 12.83 15.19
C ARG A 75 11.65 13.28 13.94
N GLU A 76 12.83 12.74 13.72
CA GLU A 76 13.62 13.02 12.53
C GLU A 76 13.10 12.21 11.34
N ARG A 77 13.30 12.77 10.15
CA ARG A 77 12.95 12.07 8.91
C ARG A 77 13.95 10.95 8.67
N ILE A 78 13.42 9.76 8.41
CA ILE A 78 14.21 8.59 8.01
C ILE A 78 14.80 8.86 6.62
N LYS A 79 16.06 8.48 6.41
CA LYS A 79 16.70 8.67 5.10
C LYS A 79 16.11 7.69 4.09
N ASP A 80 15.89 8.15 2.87
CA ASP A 80 15.27 7.34 1.82
C ASP A 80 16.02 6.03 1.56
N ASN A 81 17.36 6.06 1.63
CA ASN A 81 18.21 4.89 1.41
C ASN A 81 18.22 3.87 2.58
N GLU A 82 17.54 4.18 3.69
CA GLU A 82 17.34 3.25 4.82
C GLU A 82 15.97 2.52 4.70
N ILE A 83 15.18 2.85 3.68
CA ILE A 83 13.84 2.30 3.47
C ILE A 83 13.88 1.25 2.35
N GLU A 84 13.34 0.06 2.64
CA GLU A 84 13.20 -1.03 1.67
C GLU A 84 11.74 -1.47 1.54
N PHE A 85 11.26 -1.62 0.30
CA PHE A 85 9.96 -2.16 -0.02
C PHE A 85 10.05 -3.65 -0.39
N LEU A 86 9.32 -4.45 0.38
CA LEU A 86 9.22 -5.90 0.25
C LEU A 86 7.85 -6.28 -0.33
N ALA A 87 7.72 -6.26 -1.66
CA ALA A 87 6.47 -6.55 -2.36
C ALA A 87 6.04 -8.00 -2.14
N GLY A 88 4.80 -8.22 -1.70
CA GLY A 88 4.28 -9.57 -1.43
C GLY A 88 5.09 -10.34 -0.38
N TRP A 89 5.63 -9.65 0.63
CA TRP A 89 6.37 -10.24 1.74
C TRP A 89 5.55 -11.32 2.45
N ARG A 90 6.07 -12.55 2.47
CA ARG A 90 5.41 -13.66 3.16
C ARG A 90 6.40 -14.72 3.58
N ASN A 91 6.28 -15.19 4.81
CA ASN A 91 7.02 -16.32 5.37
C ASN A 91 8.53 -16.22 5.12
N GLY A 92 9.09 -15.02 5.31
CA GLY A 92 10.53 -14.77 5.17
C GLY A 92 11.01 -14.43 3.74
N ARG A 93 10.10 -14.31 2.76
CA ARG A 93 10.48 -13.98 1.38
C ARG A 93 9.49 -13.00 0.73
N ALA A 94 10.03 -12.01 0.02
CA ALA A 94 9.25 -11.13 -0.86
C ALA A 94 9.25 -11.66 -2.31
N ALA A 95 8.21 -11.30 -3.05
CA ALA A 95 8.17 -11.47 -4.50
C ALA A 95 9.18 -10.53 -5.19
N ALA A 96 9.42 -9.34 -4.62
CA ALA A 96 10.46 -8.42 -5.05
C ALA A 96 10.95 -7.56 -3.87
N TYR A 97 12.24 -7.20 -3.93
CA TYR A 97 12.94 -6.35 -2.96
C TYR A 97 13.38 -5.08 -3.68
N ARG A 98 13.07 -3.90 -3.14
CA ARG A 98 13.42 -2.62 -3.76
C ARG A 98 13.82 -1.59 -2.71
N ASN A 99 14.97 -0.98 -2.89
CA ASN A 99 15.36 0.16 -2.08
C ASN A 99 14.62 1.41 -2.57
N VAL A 100 14.25 2.28 -1.64
CA VAL A 100 13.74 3.61 -1.94
C VAL A 100 14.92 4.53 -2.26
N VAL A 101 14.81 5.33 -3.30
CA VAL A 101 15.82 6.33 -3.68
C VAL A 101 15.35 7.75 -3.44
N ARG A 102 14.03 7.92 -3.32
CA ARG A 102 13.41 9.21 -3.06
C ARG A 102 12.04 9.02 -2.44
N SER A 103 11.67 9.88 -1.51
CA SER A 103 10.31 9.95 -1.01
C SER A 103 9.79 11.39 -0.95
N VAL A 104 8.49 11.56 -1.20
CA VAL A 104 7.78 12.84 -1.09
C VAL A 104 6.56 12.67 -0.18
N ILE A 105 6.32 13.66 0.67
CA ILE A 105 5.17 13.71 1.58
C ILE A 105 4.24 14.84 1.17
N HIS A 106 2.97 14.76 1.60
CA HIS A 106 2.03 15.83 1.31
C HIS A 106 2.53 17.14 1.93
N PRO A 107 2.54 18.29 1.22
CA PRO A 107 3.09 19.55 1.75
C PRO A 107 2.38 20.08 3.00
N GLY A 108 1.10 19.73 3.17
CA GLY A 108 0.32 20.07 4.35
C GLY A 108 0.54 19.13 5.55
N TYR A 109 1.29 18.05 5.38
CA TYR A 109 1.53 17.09 6.45
C TYR A 109 2.60 17.60 7.42
N VAL A 110 2.30 17.53 8.72
CA VAL A 110 3.23 17.88 9.80
C VAL A 110 3.32 16.72 10.78
N TYR A 111 4.52 16.19 10.97
CA TYR A 111 4.75 15.15 11.96
C TYR A 111 4.90 15.75 13.36
N LEU A 112 3.95 15.44 14.25
CA LEU A 112 3.96 15.91 15.64
C LEU A 112 4.43 14.85 16.65
N GLY A 113 4.79 13.66 16.17
CA GLY A 113 5.07 12.48 17.00
C GLY A 113 3.84 11.61 17.24
N PRO A 114 4.00 10.45 17.91
CA PRO A 114 2.95 9.44 18.06
C PRO A 114 1.76 9.87 18.94
N GLU A 115 1.90 10.93 19.74
CA GLU A 115 0.83 11.48 20.59
C GLU A 115 0.19 12.75 20.01
N GLY A 116 0.62 13.18 18.82
CA GLY A 116 0.14 14.40 18.18
C GLY A 116 -1.29 14.29 17.66
N ALA A 117 -1.98 15.43 17.53
CA ALA A 117 -3.25 15.48 16.81
C ALA A 117 -2.96 15.36 15.30
N ASP A 118 -3.29 14.21 14.73
CA ASP A 118 -2.86 13.81 13.40
C ASP A 118 -3.44 14.69 12.27
N TYR A 119 -2.57 15.12 11.35
CA TYR A 119 -2.93 15.63 10.02
C TYR A 119 -3.35 14.45 9.12
N VAL A 120 -4.37 13.71 9.56
CA VAL A 120 -4.78 12.43 8.96
C VAL A 120 -5.08 12.59 7.47
N ALA A 121 -5.78 13.67 7.09
CA ALA A 121 -6.17 13.88 5.69
C ALA A 121 -4.94 14.00 4.78
N GLU A 122 -3.85 14.58 5.29
CA GLU A 122 -2.60 14.81 4.59
C GLU A 122 -1.55 13.70 4.83
N ASP A 123 -1.84 12.69 5.66
CA ASP A 123 -0.91 11.62 6.00
C ASP A 123 -0.75 10.61 4.85
N VAL A 124 -0.08 11.06 3.80
CA VAL A 124 0.15 10.30 2.57
C VAL A 124 1.48 10.69 1.93
N ALA A 125 2.17 9.68 1.40
CA ALA A 125 3.48 9.81 0.78
C ALA A 125 3.64 8.90 -0.43
N LEU A 126 4.53 9.29 -1.34
CA LEU A 126 5.00 8.46 -2.44
C LEU A 126 6.49 8.17 -2.31
N LEU A 127 6.87 6.93 -2.59
CA LEU A 127 8.26 6.45 -2.59
C LEU A 127 8.63 6.02 -4.00
N ALA A 128 9.70 6.60 -4.55
CA ALA A 128 10.31 6.11 -5.79
C ALA A 128 11.32 5.00 -5.48
N LEU A 129 11.18 3.89 -6.20
CA LEU A 129 12.04 2.72 -6.08
C LEU A 129 13.28 2.87 -6.97
N ASN A 130 14.37 2.25 -6.56
CA ASN A 130 15.63 2.28 -7.32
C ASN A 130 15.55 1.60 -8.70
N GLN A 131 14.57 0.71 -8.89
CA GLN A 131 14.30 0.04 -10.15
C GLN A 131 12.84 -0.46 -10.18
N PRO A 132 12.20 -0.55 -11.35
CA PRO A 132 10.82 -1.01 -11.43
C PRO A 132 10.66 -2.50 -11.05
N ILE A 133 9.47 -2.86 -10.59
CA ILE A 133 9.00 -4.23 -10.39
C ILE A 133 8.18 -4.60 -11.63
N GLN A 134 8.76 -5.42 -12.51
CA GLN A 134 8.14 -5.90 -13.74
C GLN A 134 8.01 -7.42 -13.72
N THR A 135 7.21 -7.94 -12.79
CA THR A 135 6.93 -9.37 -12.69
C THR A 135 5.45 -9.63 -13.00
N ASN A 136 5.13 -10.86 -13.41
CA ASN A 136 3.74 -11.21 -13.72
C ASN A 136 2.86 -11.29 -12.46
N SER A 137 3.46 -11.56 -11.30
CA SER A 137 2.75 -11.71 -10.03
C SER A 137 2.51 -10.38 -9.31
N VAL A 138 3.44 -9.42 -9.41
CA VAL A 138 3.32 -8.12 -8.73
C VAL A 138 2.86 -7.08 -9.74
N LYS A 139 1.60 -6.66 -9.61
CA LYS A 139 1.01 -5.62 -10.46
C LYS A 139 0.72 -4.36 -9.63
N PRO A 140 0.97 -3.16 -10.18
CA PRO A 140 0.54 -1.94 -9.53
C PRO A 140 -0.99 -1.83 -9.45
N PHE A 141 -1.50 -1.28 -8.36
CA PHE A 141 -2.91 -1.01 -8.18
C PHE A 141 -3.32 0.33 -8.79
N ARG A 142 -4.52 0.37 -9.35
CA ARG A 142 -5.18 1.62 -9.70
C ARG A 142 -5.71 2.29 -8.45
N THR A 143 -5.87 3.60 -8.52
CA THR A 143 -6.59 4.38 -7.51
C THR A 143 -7.99 4.69 -8.01
N ASP A 144 -8.91 4.92 -7.09
CA ASP A 144 -10.27 5.35 -7.39
C ASP A 144 -10.68 6.50 -6.45
N ARG A 145 -11.87 7.05 -6.71
CA ARG A 145 -12.47 8.12 -5.92
C ARG A 145 -12.72 7.68 -4.49
N ARG A 146 -12.72 8.66 -3.60
CA ARG A 146 -12.98 8.41 -2.18
C ARG A 146 -14.40 7.89 -1.91
N PRO A 147 -14.54 6.81 -1.12
CA PRO A 147 -15.82 6.15 -0.84
C PRO A 147 -16.75 7.05 -0.01
N LEU A 148 -18.04 6.77 -0.05
CA LEU A 148 -19.08 7.41 0.74
C LEU A 148 -19.27 6.69 2.09
N LYS A 149 -19.95 7.36 3.02
CA LYS A 149 -20.34 6.74 4.28
C LYS A 149 -21.30 5.58 3.99
N GLY A 150 -21.05 4.43 4.61
CA GLY A 150 -21.80 3.20 4.42
C GLY A 150 -21.19 2.25 3.39
N ASP A 151 -20.27 2.73 2.54
CA ASP A 151 -19.62 1.88 1.55
C ASP A 151 -18.78 0.79 2.23
N GLU A 152 -18.76 -0.38 1.59
CA GLU A 152 -17.84 -1.47 1.91
C GLU A 152 -16.45 -1.17 1.33
N VAL A 153 -15.44 -1.40 2.15
CA VAL A 153 -14.03 -1.30 1.80
C VAL A 153 -13.28 -2.52 2.33
N GLY A 154 -12.12 -2.82 1.75
CA GLY A 154 -11.22 -3.86 2.25
C GLY A 154 -9.85 -3.30 2.59
N VAL A 155 -9.10 -3.99 3.43
CA VAL A 155 -7.72 -3.60 3.78
C VAL A 155 -6.82 -4.82 3.67
N VAL A 156 -5.67 -4.65 3.02
CA VAL A 156 -4.57 -5.61 3.11
C VAL A 156 -3.42 -4.95 3.84
N SER A 157 -3.02 -5.52 4.96
CA SER A 157 -2.01 -4.92 5.82
C SER A 157 -1.06 -5.96 6.41
N TYR A 158 0.09 -5.48 6.90
CA TYR A 158 0.89 -6.16 7.91
C TYR A 158 0.58 -5.54 9.27
N ALA A 159 0.81 -6.27 10.35
CA ALA A 159 0.74 -5.73 11.71
C ALA A 159 1.71 -6.48 12.62
N ARG A 160 1.94 -5.98 13.84
CA ARG A 160 2.96 -6.49 14.77
C ARG A 160 2.85 -7.99 15.05
N ASP A 161 1.63 -8.50 15.23
CA ASP A 161 1.31 -9.91 15.47
C ASP A 161 1.41 -10.79 14.20
N ARG A 162 1.52 -10.16 13.02
CA ARG A 162 1.53 -10.78 11.70
C ARG A 162 2.54 -10.13 10.76
N ALA A 163 3.72 -9.77 11.27
CA ALA A 163 4.73 -9.04 10.49
C ALA A 163 5.35 -9.89 9.35
N SER A 164 5.23 -11.22 9.43
CA SER A 164 5.77 -12.16 8.45
C SER A 164 4.85 -12.46 7.28
N ARG A 165 3.58 -12.03 7.30
CA ARG A 165 2.57 -12.31 6.24
C ARG A 165 1.43 -11.29 6.28
N PRO A 166 0.90 -10.84 5.13
CA PRO A 166 -0.22 -9.91 5.15
C PRO A 166 -1.52 -10.63 5.55
N SER A 167 -2.49 -9.84 6.01
CA SER A 167 -3.87 -10.29 6.17
C SER A 167 -4.79 -9.38 5.40
N LEU A 168 -5.83 -9.98 4.81
CA LEU A 168 -6.91 -9.29 4.13
C LEU A 168 -8.11 -9.24 5.07
N GLN A 169 -8.62 -8.05 5.30
CA GLN A 169 -9.99 -7.85 5.75
C GLN A 169 -10.81 -7.50 4.51
N GLU A 170 -11.70 -8.40 4.09
CA GLU A 170 -12.47 -8.26 2.85
C GLU A 170 -13.53 -7.17 2.96
N VAL A 171 -14.20 -7.09 4.11
CA VAL A 171 -15.29 -6.16 4.35
C VAL A 171 -15.05 -5.41 5.66
N CYS A 172 -14.92 -4.10 5.56
CA CYS A 172 -15.12 -3.13 6.63
C CYS A 172 -15.91 -1.95 6.04
N HIS A 173 -16.40 -1.05 6.89
CA HIS A 173 -17.35 -0.02 6.46
C HIS A 173 -16.79 1.38 6.71
N VAL A 174 -17.13 2.30 5.81
CA VAL A 174 -16.91 3.74 6.02
C VAL A 174 -17.94 4.28 7.01
N LEU A 175 -17.49 4.60 8.22
CA LEU A 175 -18.32 5.15 9.29
C LEU A 175 -18.55 6.66 9.13
N GLY A 176 -17.60 7.36 8.52
CA GLY A 176 -17.68 8.81 8.34
C GLY A 176 -16.50 9.41 7.57
N ARG A 177 -16.60 10.71 7.27
CA ARG A 177 -15.62 11.45 6.47
C ARG A 177 -15.27 12.85 7.02
N PRO A 178 -14.92 13.00 8.30
CA PRO A 178 -14.65 14.31 8.88
C PRO A 178 -13.43 14.95 8.22
N MET A 179 -13.51 16.25 7.90
CA MET A 179 -12.35 17.09 7.59
C MET A 179 -11.31 16.48 6.62
N GLY A 180 -11.77 15.79 5.57
CA GLY A 180 -10.84 15.22 4.59
C GLY A 180 -10.33 13.80 4.89
N SER A 181 -10.54 13.24 6.08
CA SER A 181 -10.14 11.87 6.45
C SER A 181 -11.29 10.85 6.44
N LEU A 182 -10.98 9.55 6.36
CA LEU A 182 -11.95 8.47 6.51
C LEU A 182 -11.95 7.95 7.95
N VAL A 183 -13.14 7.65 8.47
CA VAL A 183 -13.30 6.86 9.69
C VAL A 183 -13.88 5.52 9.28
N LEU A 184 -13.23 4.44 9.67
CA LEU A 184 -13.50 3.09 9.18
C LEU A 184 -13.68 2.11 10.33
N SER A 185 -14.42 1.03 10.06
CA SER A 185 -14.53 -0.10 10.97
C SER A 185 -13.47 -1.19 10.74
N CYS A 186 -12.40 -0.89 10.00
CA CYS A 186 -11.38 -1.87 9.68
C CYS A 186 -10.49 -2.13 10.90
N ASP A 187 -10.10 -3.38 11.06
CA ASP A 187 -9.17 -3.86 12.08
C ASP A 187 -7.73 -3.55 11.63
N VAL A 188 -7.08 -2.63 12.34
CA VAL A 188 -5.71 -2.19 12.09
C VAL A 188 -4.95 -2.11 13.40
N ASP A 189 -3.66 -2.42 13.34
CA ASP A 189 -2.76 -2.33 14.49
C ASP A 189 -1.38 -1.82 14.04
N PHE A 190 -0.44 -1.66 14.97
CA PHE A 190 0.91 -1.20 14.68
C PHE A 190 1.55 -1.99 13.52
N GLY A 191 2.03 -1.27 12.50
CA GLY A 191 2.54 -1.83 11.24
C GLY A 191 1.54 -1.80 10.08
N SER A 192 0.24 -1.62 10.37
CA SER A 192 -0.80 -1.41 9.33
C SER A 192 -0.77 0.00 8.75
N SER A 193 -0.05 0.93 9.36
CA SER A 193 0.24 2.25 8.82
C SER A 193 0.70 2.19 7.36
N GLY A 194 0.12 3.04 6.52
CA GLY A 194 0.36 3.07 5.08
C GLY A 194 -0.30 1.96 4.28
N ALA A 195 -1.05 1.05 4.92
CA ALA A 195 -1.77 0.00 4.21
C ALA A 195 -2.83 0.57 3.28
N PRO A 196 -2.97 0.03 2.05
CA PRO A 196 -4.02 0.45 1.13
C PRO A 196 -5.41 0.03 1.64
N ILE A 197 -6.35 0.96 1.53
CA ILE A 197 -7.78 0.71 1.67
C ILE A 197 -8.36 0.61 0.26
N PHE A 198 -9.07 -0.48 0.00
CA PHE A 198 -9.59 -0.84 -1.32
C PHE A 198 -11.10 -0.73 -1.40
N VAL A 199 -11.59 -0.39 -2.59
CA VAL A 199 -12.94 -0.75 -3.05
C VAL A 199 -12.80 -1.77 -4.18
N MET A 200 -13.80 -2.64 -4.33
CA MET A 200 -13.91 -3.50 -5.50
C MET A 200 -14.70 -2.77 -6.59
N SER A 201 -14.04 -2.44 -7.70
CA SER A 201 -14.62 -1.71 -8.82
C SER A 201 -14.48 -2.54 -10.08
N GLU A 202 -15.60 -2.98 -10.66
CA GLU A 202 -15.63 -3.86 -11.85
C GLU A 202 -14.85 -5.18 -11.66
N GLY A 203 -14.79 -5.69 -10.42
CA GLY A 203 -14.05 -6.92 -10.08
C GLY A 203 -12.54 -6.71 -9.86
N GLU A 204 -12.04 -5.48 -9.98
CA GLU A 204 -10.65 -5.13 -9.68
C GLU A 204 -10.54 -4.34 -8.36
N PRO A 205 -9.55 -4.64 -7.50
CA PRO A 205 -9.28 -3.83 -6.32
C PRO A 205 -8.66 -2.49 -6.72
N ARG A 206 -9.21 -1.39 -6.20
CA ARG A 206 -8.68 -0.04 -6.41
C ARG A 206 -8.50 0.69 -5.10
N ILE A 207 -7.36 1.35 -4.94
CA ILE A 207 -7.01 2.04 -3.70
C ILE A 207 -7.76 3.37 -3.63
N VAL A 208 -8.40 3.62 -2.49
CA VAL A 208 -9.17 4.86 -2.24
C VAL A 208 -8.63 5.69 -1.08
N SER A 209 -7.76 5.11 -0.26
CA SER A 209 -7.15 5.76 0.92
C SER A 209 -5.98 4.90 1.42
N VAL A 210 -5.17 5.44 2.34
CA VAL A 210 -4.19 4.67 3.12
C VAL A 210 -4.48 4.78 4.61
N VAL A 211 -4.24 3.69 5.34
CA VAL A 211 -4.35 3.65 6.80
C VAL A 211 -3.35 4.62 7.40
N SER A 212 -3.82 5.54 8.22
CA SER A 212 -3.02 6.59 8.86
C SER A 212 -2.89 6.31 10.35
N ALA A 213 -4.00 6.19 11.07
CA ALA A 213 -3.97 6.05 12.53
C ALA A 213 -5.08 5.13 13.05
N LYS A 214 -4.96 4.73 14.31
CA LYS A 214 -6.03 4.11 15.10
C LYS A 214 -6.59 5.13 16.08
N ALA A 215 -7.90 5.12 16.28
CA ALA A 215 -8.57 5.98 17.23
C ALA A 215 -9.69 5.23 17.96
N GLU A 216 -10.26 5.86 18.98
CA GLU A 216 -11.43 5.36 19.68
C GLU A 216 -12.56 6.40 19.60
N ILE A 217 -13.76 5.96 19.20
CA ILE A 217 -14.95 6.80 19.17
C ILE A 217 -16.04 6.10 19.97
N ARG A 218 -16.46 6.73 21.08
CA ARG A 218 -17.53 6.22 21.97
C ARG A 218 -17.26 4.78 22.47
N GLY A 219 -16.02 4.47 22.88
CA GLY A 219 -15.67 3.14 23.39
C GLY A 219 -15.44 2.08 22.30
N ARG A 220 -15.43 2.47 21.03
CA ARG A 220 -15.20 1.57 19.90
C ARG A 220 -13.93 1.98 19.15
N GLU A 221 -13.03 1.02 18.98
CA GLU A 221 -11.85 1.19 18.11
C GLU A 221 -12.28 1.40 16.66
N VAL A 222 -11.66 2.37 16.01
CA VAL A 222 -11.84 2.73 14.61
C VAL A 222 -10.48 2.96 13.96
N SER A 223 -10.42 2.74 12.67
CA SER A 223 -9.27 3.11 11.84
C SER A 223 -9.52 4.44 11.13
N LEU A 224 -8.46 5.20 10.95
CA LEU A 224 -8.46 6.44 10.21
C LEU A 224 -7.68 6.29 8.91
N GLY A 225 -8.26 6.78 7.82
CA GLY A 225 -7.65 6.79 6.49
C GLY A 225 -7.40 8.20 5.99
N SER A 226 -6.31 8.41 5.26
CA SER A 226 -5.98 9.71 4.67
C SER A 226 -6.81 10.02 3.43
N GLY A 227 -6.77 11.29 3.00
CA GLY A 227 -7.37 11.73 1.75
C GLY A 227 -6.43 11.42 0.58
N LEU A 228 -6.90 10.67 -0.41
CA LEU A 228 -6.12 10.38 -1.62
C LEU A 228 -6.42 11.35 -2.77
N ASP A 229 -7.68 11.79 -2.87
CA ASP A 229 -8.15 12.71 -3.91
C ASP A 229 -7.41 14.06 -3.83
N GLY A 230 -6.80 14.49 -4.93
CA GLY A 230 -6.01 15.73 -5.00
C GLY A 230 -4.58 15.56 -4.47
N SER A 231 -4.40 14.95 -3.29
CA SER A 231 -3.09 14.69 -2.68
C SER A 231 -2.20 13.85 -3.59
N LEU A 232 -2.74 12.81 -4.23
CA LEU A 232 -1.95 11.95 -5.12
C LEU A 232 -1.40 12.69 -6.34
N LEU A 233 -2.20 13.59 -6.94
CA LEU A 233 -1.76 14.38 -8.09
C LEU A 233 -0.62 15.33 -7.68
N GLN A 234 -0.78 16.01 -6.54
CA GLN A 234 0.25 16.90 -6.01
C GLN A 234 1.55 16.14 -5.70
N LEU A 235 1.46 14.98 -5.06
CA LEU A 235 2.62 14.14 -4.74
C LEU A 235 3.35 13.68 -6.01
N ARG A 236 2.62 13.27 -7.05
CA ARG A 236 3.21 12.92 -8.35
C ARG A 236 3.99 14.08 -8.95
N THR A 237 3.39 15.28 -8.97
CA THR A 237 4.08 16.48 -9.44
C THR A 237 5.36 16.75 -8.65
N LEU A 238 5.35 16.61 -7.32
CA LEU A 238 6.56 16.76 -6.50
C LEU A 238 7.61 15.69 -6.82
N LEU A 239 7.19 14.44 -7.00
CA LEU A 239 8.07 13.34 -7.36
C LEU A 239 8.68 13.51 -8.76
N GLU A 240 7.99 14.16 -9.69
CA GLU A 240 8.52 14.46 -11.03
C GLU A 240 9.39 15.72 -11.08
N ALA A 241 9.10 16.72 -10.25
CA ALA A 241 9.69 18.07 -10.35
C ALA A 241 11.18 18.16 -9.98
N GLU A 242 11.74 17.21 -9.24
CA GLU A 242 13.19 17.17 -8.99
C GLU A 242 13.75 16.03 -9.84
N GLU A 243 14.50 16.39 -10.89
CA GLU A 243 14.98 15.46 -11.93
C GLU A 243 15.50 14.13 -11.37
N PRO A 244 15.32 13.01 -12.10
CA PRO A 244 15.89 11.74 -11.71
C PRO A 244 17.38 11.91 -11.46
N VAL A 245 17.88 11.31 -10.36
CA VAL A 245 19.31 11.10 -10.14
C VAL A 245 19.82 10.43 -11.42
N ARG A 246 20.45 11.23 -12.30
CA ARG A 246 21.09 10.72 -13.50
C ARG A 246 22.05 9.66 -13.00
N ALA A 247 21.77 8.40 -13.33
CA ALA A 247 22.69 7.30 -13.12
C ALA A 247 24.03 7.79 -13.68
N THR A 248 24.99 8.02 -12.78
CA THR A 248 26.33 8.45 -13.16
C THR A 248 26.80 7.44 -14.19
N SER A 249 27.01 7.93 -15.41
CA SER A 249 27.51 7.20 -16.55
C SER A 249 28.47 6.10 -16.12
N GLY A 250 28.06 4.83 -16.29
CA GLY A 250 28.96 3.70 -16.16
C GLY A 250 30.20 3.90 -17.04
N PRO A 251 31.33 3.25 -16.72
CA PRO A 251 32.59 3.46 -17.42
C PRO A 251 32.39 3.32 -18.93
N ARG A 252 32.77 4.37 -19.69
CA ARG A 252 32.76 4.34 -21.16
C ARG A 252 33.65 3.18 -21.61
N VAL A 253 33.03 2.08 -22.03
CA VAL A 253 33.72 1.03 -22.77
C VAL A 253 34.19 1.66 -24.08
N ARG A 254 35.50 1.93 -24.18
CA ARG A 254 36.14 2.26 -25.45
C ARG A 254 35.92 1.06 -26.39
N ARG A 255 34.97 1.20 -27.33
CA ARG A 255 34.92 0.30 -28.50
C ARG A 255 36.22 0.52 -29.28
N LEU A 256 37.06 -0.51 -29.31
CA LEU A 256 38.10 -0.64 -30.31
C LEU A 256 37.43 -0.81 -31.67
N ASP A 257 37.56 0.22 -32.50
CA ASP A 257 37.12 0.18 -33.89
C ASP A 257 38.10 -0.70 -34.67
N ILE A 258 37.73 -1.96 -34.93
CA ILE A 258 38.46 -2.84 -35.84
C ILE A 258 37.99 -2.52 -37.25
N GLN A 259 38.43 -1.37 -37.77
CA GLN A 259 38.39 -1.14 -39.21
C GLN A 259 39.48 -1.96 -39.87
N SER A 260 39.03 -3.05 -40.50
CA SER A 260 39.58 -3.76 -41.63
C SER A 260 40.77 -3.07 -42.33
N ARG A 261 41.99 -3.40 -41.90
CA ARG A 261 43.18 -3.31 -42.75
C ARG A 261 43.15 -4.50 -43.71
N ARG A 262 42.53 -4.29 -44.88
CA ARG A 262 42.67 -5.20 -46.03
C ARG A 262 44.12 -5.19 -46.52
N THR A 263 44.77 -6.33 -46.29
CA THR A 263 45.65 -7.04 -47.24
C THR A 263 46.70 -6.24 -48.01
N SER A 264 47.96 -6.34 -47.59
CA SER A 264 49.11 -6.43 -48.49
C SER A 264 50.32 -6.97 -47.72
N GLY A 265 50.72 -8.21 -47.99
CA GLY A 265 51.89 -8.82 -47.36
C GLY A 265 51.97 -10.30 -47.69
N GLY A 266 52.53 -10.63 -48.85
CA GLY A 266 52.69 -11.99 -49.33
C GLY A 266 53.68 -12.80 -48.50
N ALA A 267 53.43 -14.10 -48.45
CA ALA A 267 54.41 -15.12 -48.11
C ALA A 267 54.29 -16.25 -49.14
N THR A 268 55.25 -16.30 -50.05
CA THR A 268 55.41 -17.35 -51.04
C THR A 268 56.15 -18.51 -50.39
N TYR A 269 55.55 -19.70 -50.35
CA TYR A 269 56.23 -20.94 -49.97
C TYR A 269 56.17 -21.89 -51.16
N HIS A 270 57.33 -22.12 -51.79
CA HIS A 270 57.52 -23.11 -52.84
C HIS A 270 58.29 -24.31 -52.30
N ARG A 271 57.83 -25.51 -52.65
CA ARG A 271 58.61 -26.76 -52.78
C ARG A 271 57.99 -27.58 -53.91
N PRO A 272 58.74 -28.40 -54.65
CA PRO A 272 60.15 -28.78 -54.51
C PRO A 272 61.13 -27.83 -55.20
#